data_AF-A0A2S2KRZ8-F1
#
_entry.id   AF-A0A2S2KRZ8-F1
#
_cell.length_a   1.000
_cell.length_b   1.000
_cell.length_c   1.000
_cell.angle_alpha   90.00
_cell.angle_beta   90.00
_cell.angle_gamma   90.00
#
_symmetry.space_group_name_H-M   'P 1'
#
loop_
_entity.id
_entity.type
_entity.pdbx_description
1 polymer ?
#
loop_
_entity_poly.entity_id
_entity_poly.type
_entity_poly.pdbx_seq_one_letter_code
_entity_poly.pdbx_strand_id
1 'polypeptide(L)'
;MTELKSYNYLQRIFTVGTGTQLMEKVLFKIAKQWIAGNTIDDALVSAKNAYQLGRHAIINKLGEYHTSKKQINADMEEYKKIIDSFRKWNIRGAISVKPTQIGLSISQKECYHNFEKIIQKACNAHVFVWLDMESAEHTDETIEIYSTFFSKYERLGIALQANLKRTEDDLNDLLQMGAKIRLVKGAYREKASISFKSKEDVDKNYLKLMKTLFKKGNEFAIATHDEKIIRKAENLSKKYPKKFEFQMLKGIREELKPKLIKKKLVVSDYIPYGINWLPYSFRRIKERKRNILLLGSSLIQSQRV
;
A
#
# COMPACT_ATOMS: atom_id res chain seq x y z
N MET A 1 0.83 2.79 21.30
CA MET A 1 0.92 1.94 22.52
C MET A 1 -0.22 0.93 22.68
N THR A 2 -1.39 1.09 22.03
CA THR A 2 -2.52 0.16 22.10
C THR A 2 -2.49 -0.96 21.05
N GLU A 3 -1.86 -0.76 19.88
CA GLU A 3 -1.80 -1.76 18.81
C GLU A 3 -0.75 -2.86 19.06
N LEU A 4 0.40 -2.53 19.66
CA LEU A 4 1.35 -3.53 20.19
C LEU A 4 0.71 -4.41 21.27
N LYS A 5 -0.22 -3.87 22.08
CA LYS A 5 -0.95 -4.66 23.08
C LYS A 5 -1.94 -5.63 22.42
N SER A 6 -2.64 -5.22 21.35
CA SER A 6 -3.49 -6.13 20.57
C SER A 6 -2.69 -7.21 19.83
N TYR A 7 -1.51 -6.86 19.31
CA TYR A 7 -0.57 -7.79 18.70
C TYR A 7 -0.07 -8.83 19.72
N ASN A 8 0.43 -8.40 20.88
CA ASN A 8 0.91 -9.29 21.95
C ASN A 8 -0.22 -10.16 22.55
N TYR A 9 -1.44 -9.63 22.64
CA TYR A 9 -2.60 -10.38 23.11
C TYR A 9 -3.00 -11.50 22.14
N LEU A 10 -2.98 -11.22 20.84
CA LEU A 10 -3.26 -12.24 19.82
C LEU A 10 -2.11 -13.24 19.69
N GLN A 11 -0.85 -12.78 19.74
CA GLN A 11 0.31 -13.68 19.75
C GLN A 11 0.19 -14.71 20.89
N ARG A 12 -0.28 -14.29 22.08
CA ARG A 12 -0.60 -15.16 23.22
C ARG A 12 -1.76 -16.13 22.94
N ILE A 13 -2.79 -15.73 22.20
CA ILE A 13 -3.89 -16.63 21.78
C ILE A 13 -3.38 -17.69 20.78
N PHE A 14 -2.43 -17.33 19.91
CA PHE A 14 -1.88 -18.25 18.89
C PHE A 14 -0.76 -19.17 19.41
N THR A 15 -0.25 -18.98 20.63
CA THR A 15 0.84 -19.81 21.18
C THR A 15 0.40 -21.09 21.89
N VAL A 16 -0.91 -21.37 22.02
CA VAL A 16 -1.38 -22.52 22.81
C VAL A 16 -2.29 -23.44 21.99
N GLY A 17 -1.78 -24.64 21.65
CA GLY A 17 -2.57 -25.81 21.25
C GLY A 17 -2.73 -26.07 19.74
N THR A 18 -2.85 -27.34 19.36
CA THR A 18 -3.01 -27.88 17.99
C THR A 18 -4.16 -27.27 17.17
N GLY A 19 -5.12 -26.59 17.81
CA GLY A 19 -6.18 -25.82 17.14
C GLY A 19 -5.72 -24.53 16.45
N THR A 20 -4.56 -23.98 16.81
CA THR A 20 -4.04 -22.71 16.26
C THR A 20 -3.57 -22.86 14.81
N GLN A 21 -2.93 -23.99 14.46
CA GLN A 21 -2.47 -24.24 13.09
C GLN A 21 -3.63 -24.43 12.09
N LEU A 22 -4.73 -25.05 12.53
CA LEU A 22 -5.92 -25.21 11.68
C LEU A 22 -6.60 -23.86 11.44
N MET A 23 -6.75 -23.05 12.49
CA MET A 23 -7.30 -21.70 12.39
C MET A 23 -6.41 -20.78 11.56
N GLU A 24 -5.09 -20.87 11.70
CA GLU A 24 -4.12 -20.15 10.87
C GLU A 24 -4.21 -20.57 9.40
N LYS A 25 -4.33 -21.86 9.10
CA LYS A 25 -4.54 -22.36 7.72
C LYS A 25 -5.85 -21.84 7.11
N VAL A 26 -6.94 -21.80 7.89
CA VAL A 26 -8.24 -21.27 7.44
C VAL A 26 -8.16 -19.76 7.20
N LEU A 27 -7.60 -19.01 8.16
CA LEU A 27 -7.39 -17.56 8.02
C LEU A 27 -6.44 -17.23 6.87
N PHE A 28 -5.41 -18.04 6.64
CA PHE A 28 -4.49 -17.88 5.52
C PHE A 28 -5.18 -18.14 4.17
N LYS A 29 -6.07 -19.15 4.07
CA LYS A 29 -6.88 -19.36 2.86
C LYS A 29 -7.75 -18.15 2.53
N ILE A 30 -8.31 -17.48 3.54
CA ILE A 30 -9.05 -16.23 3.36
C ILE A 30 -8.09 -15.09 2.98
N ALA A 31 -6.95 -14.99 3.67
CA ALA A 31 -5.94 -13.96 3.45
C ALA A 31 -5.31 -14.03 2.05
N LYS A 32 -5.15 -15.22 1.45
CA LYS A 32 -4.66 -15.42 0.07
C LYS A 32 -5.48 -14.69 -0.99
N GLN A 33 -6.70 -14.25 -0.66
CA GLN A 33 -7.44 -13.34 -1.52
C GLN A 33 -6.71 -11.98 -1.61
N TRP A 34 -6.13 -11.49 -0.52
CA TRP A 34 -5.58 -10.14 -0.38
C TRP A 34 -4.04 -10.06 -0.31
N ILE A 35 -3.36 -11.18 -0.12
CA ILE A 35 -1.91 -11.32 -0.20
C ILE A 35 -1.54 -12.30 -1.30
N ALA A 36 -0.37 -12.16 -1.91
CA ALA A 36 0.11 -13.10 -2.91
C ALA A 36 0.54 -14.45 -2.30
N GLY A 37 1.16 -14.39 -1.12
CA GLY A 37 1.73 -15.53 -0.42
C GLY A 37 2.84 -15.07 0.51
N ASN A 38 3.74 -15.99 0.88
CA ASN A 38 4.79 -15.73 1.88
C ASN A 38 6.15 -15.43 1.24
N THR A 39 6.30 -15.70 -0.06
CA THR A 39 7.59 -15.65 -0.76
C THR A 39 7.60 -14.61 -1.88
N ILE A 40 8.80 -14.24 -2.32
CA ILE A 40 8.99 -13.38 -3.51
C ILE A 40 8.35 -14.04 -4.74
N ASP A 41 8.52 -15.35 -4.91
CA ASP A 41 7.97 -16.08 -6.06
C ASP A 41 6.44 -16.00 -6.10
N ASP A 42 5.76 -16.09 -4.95
CA ASP A 42 4.32 -15.88 -4.86
C ASP A 42 3.94 -14.48 -5.37
N ALA A 43 4.69 -13.45 -4.98
CA ALA A 43 4.46 -12.07 -5.40
C ALA A 43 4.68 -11.89 -6.91
N LEU A 44 5.74 -12.49 -7.46
CA LEU A 44 6.07 -12.43 -8.88
C LEU A 44 5.05 -13.18 -9.74
N VAL A 45 4.57 -14.34 -9.31
CA VAL A 45 3.46 -15.06 -9.96
C VAL A 45 2.20 -14.20 -9.96
N SER A 46 1.86 -13.59 -8.82
CA SER A 46 0.70 -12.69 -8.75
C SER A 46 0.87 -11.45 -9.63
N ALA A 47 2.08 -10.90 -9.74
CA ALA A 47 2.37 -9.75 -10.60
C ALA A 47 2.26 -10.12 -12.09
N LYS A 48 2.76 -11.29 -12.50
CA LYS A 48 2.63 -11.81 -13.86
C LYS A 48 1.16 -12.03 -14.23
N ASN A 49 0.37 -12.60 -13.31
CA ASN A 49 -1.08 -12.79 -13.53
C ASN A 49 -1.80 -11.45 -13.68
N ALA A 50 -1.47 -10.44 -12.85
CA ALA A 50 -2.02 -9.09 -12.99
C ALA A 50 -1.68 -8.50 -14.37
N TYR A 51 -0.43 -8.66 -14.82
CA TYR A 51 0.03 -8.19 -16.13
C TYR A 51 -0.73 -8.85 -17.29
N GLN A 52 -0.93 -10.17 -17.25
CA GLN A 52 -1.72 -10.90 -18.24
C GLN A 52 -3.19 -10.43 -18.31
N LEU A 53 -3.71 -9.90 -17.21
CA LEU A 53 -5.06 -9.31 -17.13
C LEU A 53 -5.10 -7.82 -17.51
N GLY A 54 -4.01 -7.26 -18.07
CA GLY A 54 -3.92 -5.86 -18.50
C GLY A 54 -3.72 -4.87 -17.35
N ARG A 55 -3.25 -5.32 -16.18
CA ARG A 55 -2.98 -4.48 -15.00
C ARG A 55 -1.48 -4.34 -14.77
N HIS A 56 -1.06 -3.22 -14.22
CA HIS A 56 0.28 -3.08 -13.66
C HIS A 56 0.34 -3.72 -12.26
N ALA A 57 1.56 -4.00 -11.78
CA ALA A 57 1.79 -4.57 -10.46
C ALA A 57 2.59 -3.62 -9.55
N ILE A 58 2.18 -3.51 -8.29
CA ILE A 58 2.91 -2.82 -7.23
C ILE A 58 3.20 -3.85 -6.14
N ILE A 59 4.43 -4.36 -6.10
CA ILE A 59 4.83 -5.38 -5.11
C ILE A 59 5.15 -4.69 -3.79
N ASN A 60 4.55 -5.16 -2.70
CA ASN A 60 4.80 -4.67 -1.35
C ASN A 60 5.19 -5.82 -0.43
N LYS A 61 6.41 -5.77 0.11
CA LYS A 61 6.83 -6.66 1.20
C LYS A 61 6.12 -6.25 2.49
N LEU A 62 5.55 -7.21 3.20
CA LEU A 62 4.88 -6.96 4.47
C LEU A 62 5.87 -6.88 5.63
N GLY A 63 5.91 -5.71 6.25
CA GLY A 63 6.75 -5.37 7.40
C GLY A 63 6.69 -3.86 7.63
N GLU A 64 6.79 -3.45 8.89
CA GLU A 64 6.86 -2.05 9.33
C GLU A 64 7.53 -2.02 10.72
N TYR A 65 8.05 -0.86 11.10
CA TYR A 65 8.66 -0.58 12.41
C TYR A 65 9.83 -1.50 12.79
N HIS A 66 10.72 -1.78 11.84
CA HIS A 66 11.88 -2.63 12.09
C HIS A 66 12.97 -1.87 12.85
N THR A 67 13.38 -2.42 14.00
CA THR A 67 14.48 -1.89 14.83
C THR A 67 15.74 -2.75 14.79
N SER A 68 15.68 -3.91 14.14
CA SER A 68 16.81 -4.83 14.00
C SER A 68 17.54 -4.61 12.67
N LYS A 69 18.83 -4.25 12.74
CA LYS A 69 19.70 -4.13 11.55
C LYS A 69 19.75 -5.43 10.74
N LYS A 70 19.71 -6.59 11.41
CA LYS A 70 19.67 -7.90 10.72
C LYS A 70 18.41 -8.04 9.86
N GLN A 71 17.26 -7.64 10.40
CA GLN A 71 15.99 -7.69 9.67
C GLN A 71 15.95 -6.68 8.52
N ILE A 72 16.39 -5.44 8.78
CA ILE A 72 16.49 -4.40 7.74
C ILE A 72 17.40 -4.86 6.61
N ASN A 73 18.58 -5.43 6.91
CA ASN A 73 19.50 -5.94 5.89
C ASN A 73 18.86 -7.07 5.06
N ALA A 74 18.09 -7.97 5.68
CA ALA A 74 17.36 -9.00 4.96
C ALA A 74 16.28 -8.39 4.03
N ASP A 75 15.57 -7.37 4.50
CA ASP A 75 14.59 -6.62 3.71
C ASP A 75 15.24 -5.89 2.53
N MET A 76 16.41 -5.30 2.73
CA MET A 76 17.21 -4.66 1.70
C MET A 76 17.64 -5.65 0.61
N GLU A 77 18.14 -6.83 0.97
CA GLU A 77 18.47 -7.87 -0.02
C GLU A 77 17.24 -8.38 -0.77
N GLU A 78 16.10 -8.44 -0.11
CA GLU A 78 14.85 -8.84 -0.74
C GLU A 78 14.32 -7.79 -1.73
N TYR A 79 14.37 -6.51 -1.40
CA TYR A 79 14.05 -5.44 -2.35
C TYR A 79 14.95 -5.51 -3.59
N LYS A 80 16.25 -5.76 -3.41
CA LYS A 80 17.18 -5.95 -4.53
C LYS A 80 16.75 -7.12 -5.44
N LYS A 81 16.42 -8.28 -4.85
CA LYS A 81 15.96 -9.46 -5.58
C LYS A 81 14.66 -9.20 -6.35
N ILE A 82 13.70 -8.51 -5.73
CA ILE A 82 12.44 -8.12 -6.38
C ILE A 82 12.74 -7.26 -7.61
N ILE A 83 13.54 -6.19 -7.44
CA ILE A 83 13.88 -5.25 -8.52
C ILE A 83 14.54 -5.98 -9.69
N ASP A 84 15.50 -6.88 -9.42
CA ASP A 84 16.17 -7.67 -10.46
C ASP A 84 15.23 -8.63 -11.19
N SER A 85 14.14 -9.02 -10.55
CA SER A 85 13.18 -9.97 -11.12
C SER A 85 12.24 -9.34 -12.15
N PHE A 86 11.97 -8.03 -12.09
CA PHE A 86 11.08 -7.35 -13.04
C PHE A 86 11.52 -7.55 -14.50
N ARG A 87 12.82 -7.40 -14.77
CA ARG A 87 13.38 -7.61 -16.12
C ARG A 87 13.30 -9.08 -16.54
N LYS A 88 13.67 -10.00 -15.64
CA LYS A 88 13.65 -11.45 -15.91
C LYS A 88 12.25 -11.97 -16.22
N TRP A 89 11.24 -11.41 -15.57
CA TRP A 89 9.85 -11.86 -15.72
C TRP A 89 9.05 -11.07 -16.75
N ASN A 90 9.68 -10.07 -17.39
CA ASN A 90 9.05 -9.15 -18.34
C ASN A 90 7.77 -8.49 -17.77
N ILE A 91 7.82 -8.06 -16.52
CA ILE A 91 6.69 -7.41 -15.83
C ILE A 91 6.95 -5.91 -15.81
N ARG A 92 5.94 -5.11 -16.15
CA ARG A 92 5.93 -3.68 -15.84
C ARG A 92 5.29 -3.46 -14.47
N GLY A 93 5.98 -2.73 -13.61
CA GLY A 93 5.39 -2.34 -12.34
C GLY A 93 6.32 -1.57 -11.43
N ALA A 94 5.98 -1.61 -10.16
CA ALA A 94 6.59 -0.82 -9.12
C ALA A 94 6.79 -1.66 -7.85
N ILE A 95 7.58 -1.12 -6.94
CA ILE A 95 7.62 -1.56 -5.54
C ILE A 95 7.02 -0.48 -4.65
N SER A 96 6.51 -0.89 -3.49
CA SER A 96 6.11 0.00 -2.40
C SER A 96 7.05 -0.24 -1.22
N VAL A 97 7.60 0.84 -0.66
CA VAL A 97 8.58 0.82 0.43
C VAL A 97 8.05 1.63 1.60
N LYS A 98 8.17 1.08 2.81
CA LYS A 98 7.85 1.77 4.07
C LYS A 98 9.14 2.26 4.71
N PRO A 99 9.29 3.56 5.01
CA PRO A 99 10.49 4.09 5.68
C PRO A 99 10.88 3.31 6.95
N THR A 100 9.93 2.95 7.80
CA THR A 100 10.21 2.24 9.05
C THR A 100 10.68 0.81 8.85
N GLN A 101 10.35 0.20 7.71
CA GLN A 101 10.83 -1.12 7.34
C GLN A 101 12.32 -1.11 6.96
N ILE A 102 12.82 0.01 6.45
CA ILE A 102 14.19 0.16 5.94
C ILE A 102 15.09 1.00 6.86
N GLY A 103 14.63 1.30 8.08
CA GLY A 103 15.48 1.85 9.14
C GLY A 103 15.04 3.17 9.74
N LEU A 104 13.89 3.75 9.36
CA LEU A 104 13.42 5.00 9.98
C LEU A 104 13.23 4.86 11.50
N SER A 105 12.80 3.69 11.98
CA SER A 105 12.68 3.41 13.42
C SER A 105 14.02 3.30 14.17
N ILE A 106 15.15 3.24 13.46
CA ILE A 106 16.49 3.31 14.05
C ILE A 106 17.00 4.75 13.98
N SER A 107 17.04 5.31 12.78
CA SER A 107 17.38 6.71 12.55
C SER A 107 17.04 7.12 11.12
N GLN A 108 16.78 8.41 10.93
CA GLN A 108 16.61 8.98 9.60
C GLN A 108 17.83 8.72 8.70
N LYS A 109 19.06 8.83 9.23
CA LYS A 109 20.31 8.54 8.49
C LYS A 109 20.37 7.11 7.93
N GLU A 110 19.99 6.12 8.73
CA GLU A 110 19.93 4.71 8.31
C GLU A 110 18.89 4.52 7.20
N CYS A 111 17.70 5.11 7.36
CA CYS A 111 16.65 5.09 6.34
C CYS A 111 17.10 5.71 5.02
N TYR A 112 17.75 6.87 5.05
CA TYR A 112 18.27 7.55 3.87
C TYR A 112 19.28 6.69 3.11
N HIS A 113 20.26 6.13 3.82
CA HIS A 113 21.29 5.26 3.20
C HIS A 113 20.69 4.02 2.54
N ASN A 114 19.71 3.41 3.21
CA ASN A 114 19.03 2.22 2.68
C ASN A 114 18.10 2.59 1.51
N PHE A 115 17.35 3.69 1.61
CA PHE A 115 16.49 4.13 0.53
C PHE A 115 17.29 4.51 -0.72
N GLU A 116 18.45 5.17 -0.57
CA GLU A 116 19.34 5.51 -1.69
C GLU A 116 19.74 4.26 -2.49
N LYS A 117 20.15 3.18 -1.80
CA LYS A 117 20.49 1.91 -2.46
C LYS A 117 19.31 1.30 -3.21
N ILE A 118 18.10 1.37 -2.64
CA ILE A 118 16.88 0.88 -3.31
C ILE A 118 16.60 1.70 -4.56
N ILE A 119 16.55 3.03 -4.45
CA ILE A 119 16.15 3.89 -5.56
C ILE A 119 17.19 3.90 -6.69
N GLN A 120 18.49 3.85 -6.38
CA GLN A 120 19.55 3.69 -7.39
C GLN A 120 19.36 2.41 -8.20
N LYS A 121 19.15 1.28 -7.52
CA LYS A 121 18.93 0.00 -8.19
C LYS A 121 17.64 -0.01 -9.00
N ALA A 122 16.56 0.54 -8.44
CA ALA A 122 15.28 0.65 -9.13
C ALA A 122 15.38 1.53 -10.38
N CYS A 123 16.12 2.64 -10.31
CA CYS A 123 16.40 3.52 -11.44
C CYS A 123 17.10 2.76 -12.57
N ASN A 124 18.19 2.05 -12.27
CA ASN A 124 18.95 1.23 -13.23
C ASN A 124 18.10 0.11 -13.86
N ALA A 125 17.11 -0.40 -13.13
CA ALA A 125 16.19 -1.43 -13.60
C ALA A 125 14.89 -0.86 -14.24
N HIS A 126 14.75 0.47 -14.33
CA HIS A 126 13.53 1.18 -14.76
C HIS A 126 12.26 0.81 -13.96
N VAL A 127 12.41 0.40 -12.70
CA VAL A 127 11.32 0.09 -11.77
C VAL A 127 10.89 1.36 -11.05
N PHE A 128 9.58 1.56 -10.91
CA PHE A 128 9.04 2.70 -10.15
C PHE A 128 9.04 2.37 -8.64
N VAL A 129 9.33 3.35 -7.80
CA VAL A 129 9.28 3.21 -6.34
C VAL A 129 8.21 4.13 -5.76
N TRP A 130 7.31 3.56 -4.97
CA TRP A 130 6.39 4.31 -4.14
C TRP A 130 6.89 4.30 -2.70
N LEU A 131 7.02 5.49 -2.11
CA LEU A 131 7.22 5.67 -0.68
C LEU A 131 5.84 5.72 -0.01
N ASP A 132 5.54 4.68 0.77
CA ASP A 132 4.29 4.62 1.51
C ASP A 132 4.31 5.55 2.71
N MET A 133 3.16 6.15 2.99
CA MET A 133 2.95 7.00 4.15
C MET A 133 2.40 6.17 5.31
N GLU A 134 3.12 6.21 6.43
CA GLU A 134 2.82 5.44 7.65
C GLU A 134 1.95 6.26 8.62
N SER A 135 2.08 6.05 9.94
CA SER A 135 1.38 6.86 10.95
C SER A 135 1.78 8.34 10.87
N ALA A 136 0.92 9.21 11.40
CA ALA A 136 1.13 10.66 11.32
C ALA A 136 2.47 11.12 11.92
N GLU A 137 3.00 10.37 12.90
CA GLU A 137 4.30 10.62 13.54
C GLU A 137 5.51 10.51 12.61
N HIS A 138 5.36 9.90 11.43
CA HIS A 138 6.43 9.73 10.44
C HIS A 138 6.22 10.58 9.18
N THR A 139 5.22 11.47 9.18
CA THR A 139 4.82 12.20 7.96
C THR A 139 5.94 13.13 7.50
N ASP A 140 6.51 13.89 8.43
CA ASP A 140 7.54 14.89 8.13
C ASP A 140 8.81 14.23 7.60
N GLU A 141 9.32 13.19 8.28
CA GLU A 141 10.52 12.49 7.84
C GLU A 141 10.30 11.80 6.48
N THR A 142 9.10 11.29 6.22
CA THR A 142 8.77 10.65 4.93
C THR A 142 8.75 11.68 3.79
N ILE A 143 8.16 12.86 4.01
CA ILE A 143 8.16 13.95 3.03
C ILE A 143 9.58 14.47 2.78
N GLU A 144 10.40 14.55 3.82
CA GLU A 144 11.80 14.99 3.70
C GLU A 144 12.65 13.99 2.90
N ILE A 145 12.51 12.69 3.18
CA ILE A 145 13.13 11.61 2.40
C ILE A 145 12.72 11.77 0.93
N TYR A 146 11.41 11.85 0.66
CA TYR A 146 10.93 11.98 -0.71
C TYR A 146 11.52 13.20 -1.43
N SER A 147 11.47 14.37 -0.80
CA SER A 147 11.95 15.63 -1.38
C SER A 147 13.45 15.57 -1.71
N THR A 148 14.25 14.95 -0.84
CA THR A 148 15.69 14.77 -1.07
C THR A 148 15.96 13.92 -2.31
N PHE A 149 15.27 12.79 -2.46
CA PHE A 149 15.52 11.86 -3.56
C PHE A 149 14.81 12.25 -4.86
N PHE A 150 13.66 12.91 -4.80
CA PHE A 150 12.90 13.29 -5.99
C PHE A 150 13.67 14.24 -6.90
N SER A 151 14.52 15.11 -6.32
CA SER A 151 15.44 15.97 -7.09
C SER A 151 16.43 15.21 -7.98
N LYS A 152 16.68 13.92 -7.68
CA LYS A 152 17.68 13.07 -8.36
C LYS A 152 17.06 11.92 -9.15
N TYR A 153 15.83 11.50 -8.84
CA TYR A 153 15.22 10.28 -9.38
C TYR A 153 13.77 10.51 -9.84
N GLU A 154 13.52 10.41 -11.15
CA GLU A 154 12.19 10.69 -11.76
C GLU A 154 11.13 9.59 -11.55
N ARG A 155 11.54 8.36 -11.18
CA ARG A 155 10.65 7.19 -11.02
C ARG A 155 10.30 6.93 -9.56
N LEU A 156 9.98 8.01 -8.86
CA LEU A 156 9.68 8.03 -7.43
C LEU A 156 8.35 8.76 -7.18
N GLY A 157 7.49 8.17 -6.37
CA GLY A 157 6.24 8.77 -5.90
C GLY A 157 6.04 8.59 -4.39
N ILE A 158 5.18 9.40 -3.79
CA ILE A 158 4.86 9.39 -2.35
C ILE A 158 3.36 9.26 -2.13
N ALA A 159 2.96 8.55 -1.09
CA ALA A 159 1.57 8.50 -0.66
C ALA A 159 1.18 9.68 0.23
N LEU A 160 -0.05 10.18 0.09
CA LEU A 160 -0.66 11.17 0.97
C LEU A 160 -2.04 10.73 1.45
N GLN A 161 -2.37 11.03 2.70
CA GLN A 161 -3.53 10.47 3.39
C GLN A 161 -4.63 11.52 3.57
N ALA A 162 -5.78 11.31 2.96
CA ALA A 162 -6.88 12.27 2.99
C ALA A 162 -7.54 12.45 4.37
N ASN A 163 -7.30 11.54 5.33
CA ASN A 163 -7.82 11.66 6.69
C ASN A 163 -7.03 12.63 7.58
N LEU A 164 -5.84 13.08 7.19
CA LEU A 164 -5.08 14.07 7.98
C LEU A 164 -5.48 15.49 7.55
N LYS A 165 -5.53 16.40 8.52
CA LYS A 165 -5.88 17.81 8.28
C LYS A 165 -4.77 18.57 7.54
N ARG A 166 -3.51 18.19 7.76
CA ARG A 166 -2.31 18.78 7.13
C ARG A 166 -2.16 18.50 5.63
N THR A 167 -2.79 17.43 5.14
CA THR A 167 -2.51 16.87 3.80
C THR A 167 -2.76 17.84 2.65
N GLU A 168 -3.64 18.83 2.81
CA GLU A 168 -3.86 19.82 1.76
C GLU A 168 -2.64 20.71 1.53
N ASP A 169 -1.98 21.13 2.63
CA ASP A 169 -0.80 21.97 2.57
C ASP A 169 0.37 21.16 2.02
N ASP A 170 0.60 19.96 2.58
CA ASP A 170 1.64 19.02 2.09
C ASP A 170 1.46 18.72 0.59
N LEU A 171 0.21 18.52 0.13
CA LEU A 171 -0.09 18.29 -1.28
C LEU A 171 0.27 19.51 -2.14
N ASN A 172 -0.07 20.71 -1.71
CA ASN A 172 0.24 21.91 -2.50
C ASN A 172 1.74 22.14 -2.60
N ASP A 173 2.50 21.90 -1.54
CA ASP A 173 3.96 22.06 -1.52
C ASP A 173 4.64 21.01 -2.41
N LEU A 174 4.26 19.74 -2.27
CA LEU A 174 4.79 18.66 -3.12
C LEU A 174 4.44 18.86 -4.61
N LEU A 175 3.27 19.42 -4.92
CA LEU A 175 2.91 19.72 -6.31
C LEU A 175 3.77 20.84 -6.92
N GLN A 176 4.29 21.78 -6.14
CA GLN A 176 5.18 22.84 -6.65
C GLN A 176 6.50 22.26 -7.18
N MET A 177 7.02 21.21 -6.55
CA MET A 177 8.22 20.50 -7.05
C MET A 177 7.91 19.46 -8.14
N GLY A 178 6.64 19.26 -8.51
CA GLY A 178 6.25 18.29 -9.54
C GLY A 178 6.10 16.85 -9.03
N ALA A 179 5.90 16.66 -7.73
CA ALA A 179 5.81 15.35 -7.10
C ALA A 179 4.72 14.44 -7.71
N LYS A 180 5.00 13.13 -7.69
CA LYS A 180 4.04 12.08 -8.06
C LYS A 180 3.33 11.57 -6.82
N ILE A 181 2.04 11.85 -6.73
CA ILE A 181 1.25 11.60 -5.52
C ILE A 181 0.37 10.36 -5.68
N ARG A 182 0.40 9.48 -4.69
CA ARG A 182 -0.62 8.44 -4.47
C ARG A 182 -1.58 8.93 -3.40
N LEU A 183 -2.82 9.23 -3.76
CA LEU A 183 -3.83 9.67 -2.80
C LEU A 183 -4.59 8.47 -2.21
N VAL A 184 -4.48 8.29 -0.89
CA VAL A 184 -5.20 7.27 -0.11
C VAL A 184 -6.13 7.91 0.91
N LYS A 185 -7.08 7.16 1.48
CA LYS A 185 -7.90 7.66 2.60
C LYS A 185 -7.10 7.79 3.90
N GLY A 186 -6.08 6.95 4.10
CA GLY A 186 -5.36 6.78 5.37
C GLY A 186 -5.78 5.49 6.07
N ALA A 187 -4.80 4.76 6.63
CA ALA A 187 -4.99 3.42 7.20
C ALA A 187 -4.71 3.36 8.71
N TYR A 188 -4.17 4.43 9.30
CA TYR A 188 -3.75 4.50 10.69
C TYR A 188 -4.77 5.22 11.57
N ARG A 189 -4.80 4.85 12.85
CA ARG A 189 -5.71 5.42 13.84
C ARG A 189 -5.07 6.61 14.53
N GLU A 190 -5.40 7.80 14.05
CA GLU A 190 -4.83 9.04 14.57
C GLU A 190 -5.71 9.75 15.60
N LYS A 191 -5.19 10.77 16.28
CA LYS A 191 -5.98 11.64 17.18
C LYS A 191 -6.94 12.55 16.39
N ALA A 192 -8.05 12.98 17.00
CA ALA A 192 -9.03 13.87 16.36
C ALA A 192 -8.53 15.30 16.14
N SER A 193 -7.52 15.72 16.92
CA SER A 193 -6.84 17.00 16.72
C SER A 193 -6.21 17.09 15.33
N ILE A 194 -5.60 16.00 14.85
CA ILE A 194 -4.83 15.98 13.59
C ILE A 194 -5.53 15.27 12.42
N SER A 195 -6.62 14.55 12.68
CA SER A 195 -7.27 13.71 11.67
C SER A 195 -8.79 13.74 11.75
N PHE A 196 -9.43 13.80 10.57
CA PHE A 196 -10.87 13.61 10.38
C PHE A 196 -11.31 12.21 10.85
N LYS A 197 -12.46 12.13 11.53
CA LYS A 197 -12.96 10.89 12.14
C LYS A 197 -14.17 10.30 11.44
N SER A 198 -15.04 11.14 10.89
CA SER A 198 -16.19 10.67 10.14
C SER A 198 -15.75 10.20 8.75
N LYS A 199 -16.47 9.21 8.20
CA LYS A 199 -16.23 8.75 6.84
C LYS A 199 -16.52 9.88 5.84
N GLU A 200 -17.54 10.67 6.14
CA GLU A 200 -18.02 11.78 5.33
C GLU A 200 -16.96 12.87 5.20
N ASP A 201 -16.29 13.25 6.28
CA ASP A 201 -15.22 14.26 6.26
C ASP A 201 -13.99 13.76 5.50
N VAL A 202 -13.60 12.49 5.71
CA VAL A 202 -12.49 11.87 4.97
C VAL A 202 -12.82 11.81 3.47
N ASP A 203 -14.03 11.40 3.11
CA ASP A 203 -14.45 11.33 1.71
C ASP A 203 -14.54 12.73 1.08
N LYS A 204 -15.03 13.74 1.81
CA LYS A 204 -15.05 15.14 1.38
C LYS A 204 -13.64 15.66 1.12
N ASN A 205 -12.71 15.41 2.05
CA ASN A 205 -11.33 15.85 1.88
C ASN A 205 -10.62 15.10 0.74
N TYR A 206 -10.85 13.78 0.60
CA TYR A 206 -10.32 13.00 -0.52
C TYR A 206 -10.76 13.59 -1.86
N LEU A 207 -12.05 13.92 -2.01
CA LEU A 207 -12.58 14.52 -3.24
C LEU A 207 -11.99 15.90 -3.50
N LYS A 208 -11.75 16.70 -2.44
CA LYS A 208 -11.08 18.00 -2.53
C LYS A 208 -9.65 17.85 -3.06
N LEU A 209 -8.83 17.02 -2.42
CA LEU A 209 -7.43 16.75 -2.79
C LEU A 209 -7.32 16.14 -4.20
N MET A 210 -8.20 15.20 -4.54
CA MET A 210 -8.27 14.60 -5.88
C MET A 210 -8.56 15.65 -6.94
N LYS A 211 -9.48 16.58 -6.70
CA LYS A 211 -9.76 17.69 -7.63
C LYS A 211 -8.53 18.58 -7.82
N THR A 212 -7.75 18.81 -6.75
CA THR A 212 -6.47 19.53 -6.83
C THR A 212 -5.46 18.78 -7.70
N LEU A 213 -5.32 17.46 -7.53
CA LEU A 213 -4.45 16.63 -8.38
C LEU A 213 -4.82 16.71 -9.87
N PHE A 214 -6.10 16.60 -10.21
CA PHE A 214 -6.53 16.74 -11.61
C PHE A 214 -6.27 18.14 -12.20
N LYS A 215 -6.33 19.19 -11.38
CA LYS A 215 -6.06 20.57 -11.83
C LYS A 215 -4.57 20.85 -11.98
N LYS A 216 -3.77 20.46 -10.99
CA LYS A 216 -2.39 20.91 -10.82
C LYS A 216 -1.33 19.82 -11.03
N GLY A 217 -1.66 18.56 -10.76
CA GLY A 217 -0.72 17.45 -10.85
C GLY A 217 -0.30 17.12 -12.30
N ASN A 218 0.89 16.53 -12.43
CA ASN A 218 1.44 16.05 -13.71
C ASN A 218 1.10 14.57 -13.91
N GLU A 219 1.48 13.75 -12.93
CA GLU A 219 1.21 12.31 -12.88
C GLU A 219 0.87 11.93 -11.44
N PHE A 220 -0.20 11.16 -11.23
CA PHE A 220 -0.64 10.77 -9.89
C PHE A 220 -1.43 9.46 -9.89
N ALA A 221 -1.65 8.89 -8.71
CA ALA A 221 -2.44 7.71 -8.50
C ALA A 221 -3.62 7.97 -7.57
N ILE A 222 -4.78 7.43 -7.94
CA ILE A 222 -6.00 7.44 -7.13
C ILE A 222 -6.14 6.05 -6.51
N ALA A 223 -5.69 5.90 -5.27
CA ALA A 223 -5.68 4.63 -4.56
C ALA A 223 -6.95 4.46 -3.73
N THR A 224 -7.95 3.80 -4.30
CA THR A 224 -9.27 3.63 -3.67
C THR A 224 -10.05 2.46 -4.26
N HIS A 225 -10.99 1.93 -3.48
CA HIS A 225 -11.99 0.94 -3.92
C HIS A 225 -13.42 1.49 -3.87
N ASP A 226 -13.54 2.79 -3.60
CA ASP A 226 -14.82 3.48 -3.46
C ASP A 226 -15.36 3.87 -4.85
N GLU A 227 -16.44 3.22 -5.27
CA GLU A 227 -17.04 3.46 -6.59
C GLU A 227 -17.48 4.91 -6.80
N LYS A 228 -17.90 5.62 -5.75
CA LYS A 228 -18.31 7.02 -5.88
C LYS A 228 -17.11 7.89 -6.23
N ILE A 229 -15.98 7.65 -5.57
CA ILE A 229 -14.71 8.35 -5.84
C ILE A 229 -14.21 7.99 -7.23
N ILE A 230 -14.23 6.70 -7.61
CA ILE A 230 -13.82 6.24 -8.94
C ILE A 230 -14.62 6.95 -10.04
N ARG A 231 -15.96 6.95 -9.96
CA ARG A 231 -16.82 7.64 -10.93
C ARG A 231 -16.52 9.14 -11.01
N LYS A 232 -16.20 9.77 -9.87
CA LYS A 232 -15.83 11.19 -9.84
C LYS A 232 -14.47 11.43 -10.51
N ALA A 233 -13.48 10.56 -10.29
CA ALA A 233 -12.19 10.61 -10.97
C ALA A 233 -12.35 10.42 -12.49
N GLU A 234 -13.18 9.48 -12.94
CA GLU A 234 -13.50 9.30 -14.37
C GLU A 234 -14.08 10.58 -14.98
N ASN A 235 -15.03 11.22 -14.29
CA ASN A 235 -15.60 12.49 -14.77
C ASN A 235 -14.59 13.63 -14.76
N LEU A 236 -13.71 13.71 -13.76
CA LEU A 236 -12.63 14.70 -13.74
C LEU A 236 -11.62 14.45 -14.88
N SER A 237 -11.32 13.19 -15.21
CA SER A 237 -10.38 12.85 -16.28
C SER A 237 -10.85 13.30 -17.67
N LYS A 238 -12.17 13.35 -17.90
CA LYS A 238 -12.75 13.91 -19.12
C LYS A 238 -12.54 15.43 -19.22
N LYS A 239 -12.53 16.11 -18.07
CA LYS A 239 -12.34 17.57 -17.99
C LYS A 239 -10.85 17.95 -17.96
N TYR A 240 -10.02 17.14 -17.32
CA TYR A 240 -8.59 17.36 -17.16
C TYR A 240 -7.85 16.11 -17.64
N PRO A 241 -7.33 16.09 -18.87
CA PRO A 241 -6.67 14.92 -19.47
C PRO A 241 -5.24 14.73 -18.91
N LYS A 242 -5.13 14.55 -17.59
CA LYS A 242 -3.87 14.29 -16.87
C LYS A 242 -3.51 12.81 -16.96
N LYS A 243 -2.22 12.50 -16.81
CA LYS A 243 -1.75 11.12 -16.65
C LYS A 243 -2.06 10.64 -15.23
N PHE A 244 -2.89 9.61 -15.10
CA PHE A 244 -3.17 9.02 -13.80
C PHE A 244 -3.47 7.53 -13.90
N GLU A 245 -3.38 6.85 -12.76
CA GLU A 245 -3.79 5.45 -12.63
C GLU A 245 -4.69 5.24 -11.41
N PHE A 246 -5.53 4.22 -11.48
CA PHE A 246 -6.19 3.68 -10.30
C PHE A 246 -5.30 2.63 -9.66
N GLN A 247 -5.11 2.74 -8.35
CA GLN A 247 -4.39 1.74 -7.58
C GLN A 247 -5.35 1.02 -6.64
N MET A 248 -5.38 -0.30 -6.73
CA MET A 248 -6.33 -1.12 -5.99
C MET A 248 -5.60 -2.32 -5.39
N LEU A 249 -5.87 -2.60 -4.12
CA LEU A 249 -5.41 -3.83 -3.48
C LEU A 249 -5.82 -5.09 -4.27
N LYS A 250 -4.91 -6.06 -4.34
CA LYS A 250 -5.18 -7.41 -4.81
C LYS A 250 -6.38 -8.04 -4.07
N GLY A 251 -7.28 -8.67 -4.82
CA GLY A 251 -8.46 -9.38 -4.32
C GLY A 251 -9.60 -8.50 -3.83
N ILE A 252 -9.49 -7.18 -3.95
CA ILE A 252 -10.47 -6.23 -3.44
C ILE A 252 -11.15 -5.55 -4.63
N ARG A 253 -12.47 -5.77 -4.76
CA ARG A 253 -13.29 -5.24 -5.87
C ARG A 253 -12.74 -5.66 -7.24
N GLU A 254 -12.40 -6.94 -7.39
CA GLU A 254 -11.84 -7.50 -8.63
C GLU A 254 -12.74 -7.25 -9.84
N GLU A 255 -14.06 -7.17 -9.63
CA GLU A 255 -15.06 -6.87 -10.64
C GLU A 255 -14.97 -5.44 -11.23
N LEU A 256 -14.33 -4.49 -10.53
CA LEU A 256 -14.19 -3.11 -11.00
C LEU A 256 -13.00 -2.95 -11.95
N LYS A 257 -11.91 -3.69 -11.72
CA LYS A 257 -10.65 -3.58 -12.45
C LYS A 257 -10.81 -3.77 -13.97
N PRO A 258 -11.45 -4.85 -14.49
CA PRO A 258 -11.64 -5.00 -15.94
C PRO A 258 -12.56 -3.93 -16.54
N LYS A 259 -13.52 -3.40 -15.76
CA LYS A 259 -14.40 -2.31 -16.22
C LYS A 259 -13.61 -1.01 -16.45
N LEU A 260 -12.62 -0.73 -15.61
CA LEU A 260 -11.72 0.42 -15.76
C LEU A 260 -10.77 0.24 -16.96
N ILE A 261 -10.19 -0.95 -17.12
CA ILE A 261 -9.32 -1.27 -18.26
C ILE A 261 -10.06 -1.15 -19.59
N LYS A 262 -11.31 -1.64 -19.67
CA LYS A 262 -12.15 -1.50 -20.87
C LYS A 262 -12.40 -0.03 -21.26
N LYS A 263 -12.36 0.87 -20.28
CA LYS A 263 -12.43 2.33 -20.48
C LYS A 263 -11.07 2.98 -20.81
N LYS A 264 -10.04 2.17 -21.07
CA LYS A 264 -8.65 2.58 -21.35
C LYS A 264 -7.98 3.33 -20.19
N LEU A 265 -8.43 3.09 -18.96
CA LEU A 265 -7.82 3.66 -17.75
C LEU A 265 -6.76 2.70 -17.21
N VAL A 266 -5.64 3.24 -16.75
CA VAL A 266 -4.55 2.45 -16.16
C VAL A 266 -4.96 1.96 -14.77
N VAL A 267 -4.77 0.66 -14.52
CA VAL A 267 -5.07 0.03 -13.24
C VAL A 267 -3.83 -0.71 -12.75
N SER A 268 -3.46 -0.46 -11.51
CA SER A 268 -2.34 -1.08 -10.81
C SER A 268 -2.84 -1.90 -9.62
N ASP A 269 -2.43 -3.16 -9.55
CA ASP A 269 -2.70 -4.02 -8.39
C ASP A 269 -1.60 -3.83 -7.34
N TYR A 270 -2.00 -3.42 -6.13
CA TYR A 270 -1.13 -3.45 -4.96
C TYR A 270 -1.13 -4.87 -4.40
N ILE A 271 0.04 -5.52 -4.44
CA ILE A 271 0.26 -6.95 -4.18
C ILE A 271 1.13 -7.09 -2.92
N PRO A 272 0.50 -7.25 -1.74
CA PRO A 272 1.22 -7.54 -0.51
C PRO A 272 1.66 -9.00 -0.48
N TYR A 273 2.83 -9.26 0.08
CA TYR A 273 3.32 -10.62 0.32
C TYR A 273 4.26 -10.66 1.54
N GLY A 274 4.52 -11.85 2.07
CA GLY A 274 5.44 -12.07 3.18
C GLY A 274 4.74 -12.63 4.42
N ILE A 275 5.55 -13.11 5.36
CA ILE A 275 5.10 -13.83 6.56
C ILE A 275 4.26 -12.96 7.52
N ASN A 276 4.40 -11.63 7.47
CA ASN A 276 3.68 -10.69 8.34
C ASN A 276 2.26 -10.36 7.82
N TRP A 277 1.54 -11.36 7.29
CA TRP A 277 0.24 -11.18 6.65
C TRP A 277 -0.93 -10.99 7.60
N LEU A 278 -0.80 -11.45 8.85
CA LEU A 278 -1.90 -11.48 9.80
C LEU A 278 -2.40 -10.06 10.16
N PRO A 279 -1.55 -9.09 10.58
CA PRO A 279 -2.01 -7.73 10.88
C PRO A 279 -2.59 -7.01 9.65
N TYR A 280 -2.01 -7.25 8.48
CA TYR A 280 -2.52 -6.71 7.22
C TYR A 280 -3.92 -7.24 6.89
N SER A 281 -4.11 -8.56 6.99
CA SER A 281 -5.37 -9.22 6.64
C SER A 281 -6.49 -8.88 7.62
N PHE A 282 -6.20 -8.75 8.92
CA PHE A 282 -7.19 -8.31 9.90
C PHE A 282 -7.74 -6.90 9.61
N ARG A 283 -6.91 -5.96 9.16
CA ARG A 283 -7.38 -4.64 8.70
C ARG A 283 -8.39 -4.78 7.57
N ARG A 284 -8.10 -5.62 6.58
CA ARG A 284 -8.98 -5.88 5.42
C ARG A 284 -10.30 -6.56 5.79
N ILE A 285 -10.29 -7.44 6.80
CA ILE A 285 -11.50 -8.08 7.34
C ILE A 285 -12.37 -7.03 8.02
N LYS A 286 -11.79 -6.22 8.92
CA LYS A 286 -12.53 -5.22 9.72
C LYS A 286 -13.18 -4.13 8.85
N GLU A 287 -12.54 -3.76 7.75
CA GLU A 287 -13.06 -2.78 6.79
C GLU A 287 -14.31 -3.27 6.04
N ARG A 288 -14.71 -4.55 6.14
CA ARG A 288 -15.83 -5.12 5.40
C ARG A 288 -16.77 -5.95 6.29
N LYS A 289 -17.98 -5.43 6.55
CA LYS A 289 -19.06 -6.15 7.26
C LYS A 289 -19.35 -7.55 6.68
N ARG A 290 -19.27 -7.72 5.35
CA ARG A 290 -19.47 -9.02 4.66
C ARG A 290 -18.38 -10.06 4.98
N ASN A 291 -17.17 -9.63 5.34
CA ASN A 291 -16.07 -10.54 5.68
C ASN A 291 -16.18 -11.07 7.12
N ILE A 292 -16.82 -10.31 8.01
CA ILE A 292 -17.14 -10.78 9.38
C ILE A 292 -18.14 -11.94 9.31
N LEU A 293 -19.12 -11.87 8.40
CA LEU A 293 -20.05 -12.98 8.15
C LEU A 293 -19.34 -14.23 7.61
N LEU A 294 -18.32 -14.07 6.75
CA LEU A 294 -17.51 -15.19 6.25
C LEU A 294 -16.73 -15.90 7.36
N LEU A 295 -16.18 -15.16 8.33
CA LEU A 295 -15.55 -15.74 9.53
C LEU A 295 -16.55 -16.50 10.39
N GLY A 296 -17.75 -15.95 10.58
CA GLY A 296 -18.84 -16.62 11.29
C GLY A 296 -19.24 -17.94 10.64
N SER A 297 -19.38 -17.96 9.30
CA SER A 297 -19.73 -19.17 8.56
C SER A 297 -18.62 -20.24 8.59
N SER A 298 -17.34 -19.85 8.56
CA SER A 298 -16.23 -20.83 8.63
C SER A 298 -16.11 -21.47 10.01
N LEU A 299 -16.44 -20.72 11.07
CA LEU A 299 -16.45 -21.24 12.45
C LEU A 299 -17.60 -22.23 12.68
N ILE A 300 -18.79 -21.94 12.14
CA ILE A 300 -19.95 -22.85 12.20
C ILE A 300 -19.68 -24.16 11.42
N GLN A 301 -18.92 -24.08 10.32
CA GLN A 301 -18.55 -25.26 9.54
C GLN A 301 -17.44 -26.10 10.21
N SER A 302 -16.56 -25.47 11.01
CA SER A 302 -15.54 -26.17 11.80
C SER A 302 -16.06 -26.83 13.09
N GLN A 303 -17.29 -26.52 13.52
CA GLN A 303 -17.97 -27.15 14.67
C GLN A 303 -18.93 -28.29 14.27
N ARG A 304 -19.01 -28.64 12.98
CA ARG A 304 -19.82 -29.76 12.46
C ARG A 304 -18.98 -30.98 12.06
N VAL A 305 -17.83 -31.19 12.71
CA VAL A 305 -17.06 -32.43 12.62
C VAL A 305 -17.00 -33.06 14.00
#